data_AF-A0A7V3QZA4-F1
#
_entry.id   AF-A0A7V3QZA4-F1
#
_cell.length_a   1.000
_cell.length_b   1.000
_cell.length_c   1.000
_cell.angle_alpha   90.00
_cell.angle_beta   90.00
_cell.angle_gamma   90.00
#
_symmetry.space_group_name_H-M   'P 1'
#
loop_
_entity.id
_entity.type
_entity.pdbx_description
1 polymer ?
#
loop_
_entity_poly.entity_id
_entity_poly.type
_entity_poly.pdbx_seq_one_letter_code
_entity_poly.pdbx_strand_id
1 'polypeptide(L)'
;MRCEEFLRVMDEDGPVQSGDAGAHLASCQACRRAFEEFLSLRRELRAMSEGETPADLHGLIMARVRAEPAGGPRRAGRFRWFRAAWAGPIAALVLFAALGGWAVLHELQPFRKMPPPPAPPIARPAPQAEAKAKAPRETATNWVRPYQGLNGARPPETAPPAHPAEPSGAGEAASVPLEGGAFPANAESRRSASASAEGPLLQQLPTASAIPHNPTQLEQEEDAAQGIFYVLCSLQSEDNGSPIVVSLPATAAPPGDTHWWVVVKQNGGIQITDARGQALAAAQGGIESVLAPLHPSPGRYSLQRASG
;
A
#
# COMPACT_ATOMS: atom_id res chain seq x y z
N MET A 1 22.29 1.93 -6.59
CA MET A 1 21.08 1.40 -5.92
C MET A 1 21.46 0.90 -4.54
N ARG A 2 20.62 1.17 -3.53
CA ARG A 2 20.79 0.59 -2.17
C ARG A 2 20.14 -0.81 -2.13
N CYS A 3 20.61 -1.70 -1.25
CA CYS A 3 20.06 -3.05 -1.15
C CYS A 3 18.56 -3.06 -0.82
N GLU A 4 18.11 -2.17 0.06
CA GLU A 4 16.69 -2.01 0.45
C GLU A 4 15.81 -1.63 -0.75
N GLU A 5 16.31 -0.73 -1.59
CA GLU A 5 15.62 -0.26 -2.79
C GLU A 5 15.53 -1.39 -3.82
N PHE A 6 16.59 -2.21 -3.95
CA PHE A 6 16.58 -3.39 -4.81
C PHE A 6 15.55 -4.42 -4.35
N LEU A 7 15.47 -4.69 -3.04
CA LEU A 7 14.46 -5.61 -2.49
C LEU A 7 13.04 -5.12 -2.77
N ARG A 8 12.78 -3.81 -2.60
CA ARG A 8 11.47 -3.24 -2.90
C ARG A 8 11.07 -3.38 -4.38
N VAL A 9 12.04 -3.16 -5.28
CA VAL A 9 11.82 -3.34 -6.72
C VAL A 9 11.56 -4.81 -7.09
N MET A 10 12.17 -5.78 -6.40
CA MET A 10 11.86 -7.19 -6.61
C MET A 10 10.42 -7.56 -6.22
N ASP A 11 9.90 -6.96 -5.14
CA ASP A 11 8.54 -7.22 -4.65
C ASP A 11 7.46 -6.58 -5.53
N GLU A 12 7.70 -5.37 -6.05
CA GLU A 12 6.70 -4.56 -6.76
C GLU A 12 6.53 -4.96 -8.24
N ASP A 13 7.61 -5.16 -8.99
CA ASP A 13 7.56 -5.12 -10.47
C ASP A 13 7.74 -6.48 -11.17
N GLY A 14 7.93 -7.56 -10.42
CA GLY A 14 8.28 -8.84 -11.02
C GLY A 14 9.64 -8.78 -11.74
N PRO A 15 9.93 -9.66 -12.73
CA PRO A 15 11.29 -9.95 -13.17
C PRO A 15 12.08 -8.69 -13.54
N VAL A 16 13.22 -8.54 -12.87
CA VAL A 16 14.12 -7.38 -12.89
C VAL A 16 14.57 -7.05 -14.31
N GLN A 17 13.85 -6.15 -14.99
CA GLN A 17 14.18 -5.67 -16.33
C GLN A 17 14.87 -4.31 -16.33
N SER A 18 15.04 -3.68 -15.16
CA SER A 18 15.76 -2.41 -15.06
C SER A 18 17.28 -2.63 -15.11
N GLY A 19 17.95 -1.88 -15.99
CA GLY A 19 19.42 -1.99 -16.17
C GLY A 19 20.20 -1.73 -14.87
N ASP A 20 19.69 -0.86 -14.00
CA ASP A 20 20.32 -0.51 -12.72
C ASP A 20 20.33 -1.68 -11.72
N ALA A 21 19.28 -2.49 -11.74
CA ALA A 21 19.16 -3.64 -10.85
C ALA A 21 20.06 -4.80 -11.31
N GLY A 22 20.28 -4.95 -12.62
CA GLY A 22 21.30 -5.85 -13.17
C GLY A 22 22.72 -5.46 -12.74
N ALA A 23 23.05 -4.17 -12.79
CA ALA A 23 24.34 -3.65 -12.31
C ALA A 23 24.52 -3.85 -10.79
N HIS A 24 23.44 -3.72 -10.01
CA HIS A 24 23.47 -4.00 -8.57
C HIS A 24 23.69 -5.48 -8.26
N LEU A 25 23.01 -6.40 -8.96
CA LEU A 25 23.23 -7.84 -8.82
C LEU A 25 24.67 -8.26 -9.16
N ALA A 26 25.30 -7.58 -10.13
CA ALA A 26 26.70 -7.81 -10.48
C ALA A 26 27.67 -7.40 -9.36
N SER A 27 27.34 -6.35 -8.59
CA SER A 27 28.21 -5.79 -7.55
C SER A 27 27.93 -6.28 -6.13
N CYS A 28 26.69 -6.73 -5.83
CA CYS A 28 26.28 -7.13 -4.49
C CYS A 28 25.97 -8.64 -4.39
N GLN A 29 26.83 -9.40 -3.72
CA GLN A 29 26.67 -10.85 -3.56
C GLN A 29 25.45 -11.23 -2.69
N ALA A 30 25.13 -10.44 -1.67
CA ALA A 30 23.98 -10.71 -0.79
C ALA A 30 22.66 -10.63 -1.56
N CYS A 31 22.46 -9.54 -2.33
CA CYS A 31 21.27 -9.38 -3.17
C CYS A 31 21.17 -10.44 -4.27
N ARG A 32 22.32 -10.92 -4.80
CA ARG A 32 22.34 -12.03 -5.75
C ARG A 32 21.80 -13.33 -5.17
N ARG A 33 22.22 -13.69 -3.96
CA ARG A 33 21.72 -14.90 -3.29
C ARG A 33 20.22 -14.81 -3.00
N ALA A 34 19.76 -13.67 -2.48
CA ALA A 34 18.33 -13.44 -2.24
C ALA A 34 17.51 -13.54 -3.54
N PHE A 35 18.03 -13.02 -4.66
CA PHE A 35 17.38 -13.13 -5.96
C PHE A 35 17.35 -14.58 -6.47
N GLU A 36 18.43 -15.34 -6.32
CA GLU A 36 18.48 -16.77 -6.69
C GLU A 36 17.47 -17.60 -5.88
N GLU A 37 17.35 -17.34 -4.57
CA GLU A 37 16.38 -17.98 -3.68
C GLU A 37 14.94 -17.64 -4.05
N PHE A 38 14.66 -16.38 -4.36
CA PHE A 38 13.36 -15.97 -4.89
C PHE A 38 13.02 -16.71 -6.20
N LEU A 39 14.00 -16.86 -7.11
CA LEU A 39 13.81 -17.61 -8.36
C LEU A 39 13.64 -19.12 -8.13
N SER A 40 14.23 -19.73 -7.11
CA SER A 40 13.95 -21.13 -6.76
C SER A 40 12.54 -21.30 -6.21
N LEU A 41 12.12 -20.46 -5.26
CA LEU A 41 10.76 -20.49 -4.70
C LEU A 41 9.70 -20.31 -5.79
N ARG A 42 9.92 -19.38 -6.73
CA ARG A 42 9.01 -19.16 -7.85
C ARG A 42 8.92 -20.38 -8.78
N ARG A 43 10.01 -21.13 -8.96
CA ARG A 43 10.00 -22.38 -9.75
C ARG A 43 9.25 -23.48 -9.01
N GLU A 44 9.43 -23.62 -7.71
CA GLU A 44 8.70 -24.59 -6.88
C GLU A 44 7.19 -24.30 -6.86
N LEU A 45 6.80 -23.04 -6.65
CA LEU A 45 5.41 -22.61 -6.74
C LEU A 45 4.81 -22.92 -8.12
N ARG A 46 5.57 -22.71 -9.20
CA ARG A 46 5.12 -23.05 -10.55
C ARG A 46 4.96 -24.56 -10.73
N ALA A 47 5.89 -25.36 -10.22
CA ALA A 47 5.80 -26.82 -10.29
C ALA A 47 4.60 -27.36 -9.48
N MET A 48 4.29 -26.76 -8.32
CA MET A 48 3.10 -27.11 -7.55
C MET A 48 1.79 -26.68 -8.24
N SER A 49 1.84 -25.62 -9.07
CA SER A 49 0.68 -25.08 -9.77
C SER A 49 0.29 -25.84 -11.05
N GLU A 50 0.97 -26.95 -11.40
CA GLU A 50 0.59 -27.84 -12.51
C GLU A 50 -0.65 -28.70 -12.19
N GLY A 51 -1.62 -28.13 -11.46
CA GLY A 51 -2.99 -28.63 -11.47
C GLY A 51 -3.61 -28.36 -12.83
N GLU A 52 -4.45 -29.29 -13.30
CA GLU A 52 -5.17 -29.18 -14.57
C GLU A 52 -5.96 -27.85 -14.57
N THR A 53 -5.54 -26.92 -15.42
CA THR A 53 -6.18 -25.60 -15.48
C THR A 53 -7.61 -25.81 -15.96
N PRO A 54 -8.65 -25.39 -15.22
CA PRO A 54 -10.01 -25.63 -15.63
C PRO A 54 -10.23 -25.08 -17.03
N ALA A 55 -10.79 -25.89 -17.93
CA ALA A 55 -10.94 -25.53 -19.35
C ALA A 55 -11.66 -24.18 -19.54
N ASP A 56 -12.52 -23.83 -18.58
CA ASP A 56 -13.31 -22.60 -18.59
C ASP A 56 -12.58 -21.38 -18.02
N LEU A 57 -11.45 -21.56 -17.31
CA LEU A 57 -10.72 -20.45 -16.70
C LEU A 57 -10.26 -19.44 -17.76
N HIS A 58 -9.75 -19.93 -18.89
CA HIS A 58 -9.36 -19.06 -20.00
C HIS A 58 -10.55 -18.28 -20.56
N GLY A 59 -11.71 -18.93 -20.67
CA GLY A 59 -12.97 -18.30 -21.09
C GLY A 59 -13.42 -17.21 -20.12
N LEU A 60 -13.39 -17.49 -18.82
CA LEU A 60 -13.76 -16.55 -17.75
C LEU A 60 -12.82 -15.35 -17.70
N ILE A 61 -11.51 -15.57 -17.80
CA ILE A 61 -10.51 -14.48 -17.84
C ILE A 61 -10.74 -13.63 -19.09
N MET A 62 -10.90 -14.23 -20.26
CA MET A 62 -11.13 -13.46 -21.49
C MET A 62 -12.49 -12.76 -21.48
N ALA A 63 -13.53 -13.35 -20.88
CA ALA A 63 -14.80 -12.70 -20.66
C ALA A 63 -14.65 -11.49 -19.73
N ARG A 64 -13.88 -11.60 -18.65
CA ARG A 64 -13.58 -10.50 -17.72
C ARG A 64 -12.77 -9.40 -18.40
N VAL A 65 -11.73 -9.73 -19.16
CA VAL A 65 -10.90 -8.76 -19.89
C VAL A 65 -11.70 -8.04 -20.98
N ARG A 66 -12.65 -8.71 -21.65
CA ARG A 66 -13.56 -8.06 -22.61
C ARG A 66 -14.66 -7.25 -21.92
N ALA A 67 -15.10 -7.69 -20.75
CA ALA A 67 -16.09 -6.99 -19.94
C ALA A 67 -15.49 -5.77 -19.23
N GLU A 68 -14.17 -5.76 -18.99
CA GLU A 68 -13.44 -4.56 -18.64
C GLU A 68 -13.43 -3.64 -19.88
N PRO A 69 -14.21 -2.53 -19.87
CA PRO A 69 -14.17 -1.62 -20.98
C PRO A 69 -12.74 -1.07 -21.08
N ALA A 70 -12.10 -1.23 -22.24
CA ALA A 70 -10.71 -0.90 -22.56
C ALA A 70 -10.33 0.60 -22.44
N GLY A 71 -10.90 1.31 -21.48
CA GLY A 71 -10.89 2.76 -21.37
C GLY A 71 -12.26 3.30 -20.97
N GLY A 72 -12.91 2.69 -19.97
CA GLY A 72 -14.14 3.25 -19.41
C GLY A 72 -13.91 4.73 -19.00
N PRO A 73 -14.70 5.71 -19.51
CA PRO A 73 -14.49 7.15 -19.29
C PRO A 73 -14.65 7.63 -17.83
N ARG A 74 -14.75 6.71 -16.86
CA ARG A 74 -15.05 7.03 -15.45
C ARG A 74 -13.92 7.75 -14.71
N ARG A 75 -12.65 7.64 -15.12
CA ARG A 75 -11.56 8.45 -14.53
C ARG A 75 -11.45 9.87 -15.09
N ALA A 76 -11.87 10.11 -16.34
CA ALA A 76 -11.82 11.46 -16.93
C ALA A 76 -12.91 12.40 -16.37
N GLY A 77 -14.06 11.85 -15.96
CA GLY A 77 -15.16 12.64 -15.39
C GLY A 77 -14.84 13.26 -14.04
N ARG A 78 -14.20 12.50 -13.13
CA ARG A 78 -13.90 12.98 -11.77
C ARG A 78 -12.85 14.09 -11.77
N PHE A 79 -11.85 13.99 -12.65
CA PHE A 79 -10.81 15.03 -12.78
C PHE A 79 -11.36 16.32 -13.39
N ARG A 80 -12.35 16.25 -14.30
CA ARG A 80 -13.03 17.45 -14.83
C ARG A 80 -13.86 18.17 -13.76
N TRP A 81 -14.52 17.43 -12.87
CA TRP A 81 -15.25 18.04 -11.74
C TRP A 81 -14.31 18.66 -10.71
N PHE A 82 -13.18 18.01 -10.41
CA PHE A 82 -12.15 18.63 -9.57
C PHE A 82 -11.61 19.92 -10.21
N ARG A 83 -11.27 19.92 -11.50
CA ARG A 83 -10.82 21.15 -12.19
C ARG A 83 -11.89 22.24 -12.23
N ALA A 84 -13.16 21.89 -12.38
CA ALA A 84 -14.26 22.85 -12.34
C ALA A 84 -14.47 23.43 -10.93
N ALA A 85 -14.34 22.63 -9.88
CA ALA A 85 -14.47 23.08 -8.50
C ALA A 85 -13.37 24.07 -8.08
N TRP A 86 -12.15 23.90 -8.62
CA TRP A 86 -11.02 24.80 -8.33
C TRP A 86 -10.95 26.03 -9.26
N ALA A 87 -11.68 26.05 -10.38
CA ALA A 87 -11.68 27.19 -11.30
C ALA A 87 -12.32 28.45 -10.68
N GLY A 88 -13.36 28.29 -9.86
CA GLY A 88 -14.03 29.39 -9.15
C GLY A 88 -13.11 30.19 -8.21
N PRO A 89 -12.46 29.55 -7.21
CA PRO A 89 -11.60 30.27 -6.27
C PRO A 89 -10.37 30.90 -6.94
N ILE A 90 -9.79 30.25 -7.97
CA ILE A 90 -8.65 30.83 -8.71
C ILE A 90 -9.09 32.08 -9.48
N ALA A 91 -10.25 32.03 -10.16
CA ALA A 91 -10.78 33.20 -10.87
C ALA A 91 -11.09 34.36 -9.90
N ALA A 92 -11.62 34.07 -8.71
CA ALA A 92 -11.87 35.07 -7.68
C ALA A 92 -10.58 35.74 -7.18
N LEU A 93 -9.51 34.96 -6.93
CA LEU A 93 -8.21 35.49 -6.53
C LEU A 93 -7.57 36.38 -7.61
N VAL A 94 -7.64 35.97 -8.87
CA VAL A 94 -7.13 36.77 -10.00
C VAL A 94 -7.91 38.08 -10.14
N LEU A 95 -9.24 38.05 -9.99
CA LEU A 95 -10.08 39.24 -10.02
C LEU A 95 -9.72 40.19 -8.86
N PHE A 96 -9.52 39.66 -7.66
CA PHE A 96 -9.15 40.43 -6.48
C PHE A 96 -7.77 41.09 -6.63
N ALA A 97 -6.79 40.35 -7.18
CA ALA A 97 -5.46 40.88 -7.47
C ALA A 97 -5.49 41.95 -8.57
N ALA A 98 -6.31 41.78 -9.61
CA ALA A 98 -6.46 42.77 -10.67
C ALA A 98 -7.13 44.06 -10.16
N LEU A 99 -8.20 43.95 -9.37
CA LEU A 99 -8.89 45.09 -8.77
C LEU A 99 -8.02 45.80 -7.72
N GLY A 100 -7.36 45.05 -6.85
CA GLY A 100 -6.45 45.59 -5.83
C GLY A 100 -5.22 46.25 -6.45
N GLY A 101 -4.62 45.64 -7.47
CA GLY A 101 -3.49 46.21 -8.21
C GLY A 101 -3.86 47.49 -8.95
N TRP A 102 -5.06 47.55 -9.53
CA TRP A 102 -5.56 48.75 -10.21
C TRP A 102 -5.80 49.91 -9.23
N ALA A 103 -6.40 49.64 -8.07
CA ALA A 103 -6.61 50.65 -7.03
C ALA A 103 -5.28 51.25 -6.52
N VAL A 104 -4.29 50.40 -6.23
CA VAL A 104 -2.96 50.85 -5.78
C VAL A 104 -2.24 51.68 -6.84
N LEU A 105 -2.35 51.32 -8.13
CA LEU A 105 -1.76 52.11 -9.21
C LEU A 105 -2.39 53.50 -9.32
N HIS A 106 -3.69 53.62 -9.05
CA HIS A 106 -4.41 54.88 -9.12
C HIS A 106 -4.08 55.80 -7.93
N GLU A 107 -3.86 55.23 -6.75
CA GLU A 107 -3.45 55.96 -5.52
C GLU A 107 -2.00 56.49 -5.60
N LEU A 108 -1.14 55.85 -6.41
CA LEU A 108 0.27 56.26 -6.58
C LEU A 108 0.51 57.26 -7.72
N GLN A 109 -0.47 57.48 -8.60
CA GLN A 109 -0.41 58.51 -9.63
C GLN A 109 -0.22 59.97 -9.14
N PRO A 110 -0.76 60.43 -7.99
CA PRO A 110 -0.57 61.82 -7.57
C PRO A 110 0.89 62.20 -7.31
N PHE A 111 1.77 61.26 -6.96
CA PHE A 111 3.19 61.55 -6.73
C PHE A 111 4.00 61.85 -8.00
N ARG A 112 3.48 61.52 -9.20
CA ARG A 112 4.14 61.85 -10.46
C ARG A 112 3.95 63.30 -10.91
N LYS A 113 3.09 64.06 -10.24
CA LYS A 113 2.89 65.49 -10.54
C LYS A 113 3.71 66.42 -9.65
N MET A 114 4.59 65.90 -8.79
CA MET A 114 5.50 66.79 -8.07
C MET A 114 6.49 67.41 -9.06
N PRO A 115 6.57 68.74 -9.13
CA PRO A 115 7.59 69.41 -9.94
C PRO A 115 8.97 68.93 -9.48
N PRO A 116 9.90 68.69 -10.42
CA PRO A 116 11.23 68.23 -10.06
C PRO A 116 11.84 69.21 -9.05
N PRO A 117 12.45 68.72 -7.96
CA PRO A 117 13.12 69.60 -7.01
C PRO A 117 14.16 70.45 -7.76
N PRO A 118 14.31 71.74 -7.40
CA PRO A 118 15.25 72.62 -8.06
C PRO A 118 16.64 71.97 -8.02
N ALA A 119 17.28 71.88 -9.18
CA ALA A 119 18.58 71.24 -9.33
C ALA A 119 19.55 71.82 -8.29
N PRO A 120 20.24 70.97 -7.49
CA PRO A 120 21.27 71.48 -6.60
C PRO A 120 22.33 72.20 -7.43
N PRO A 121 22.85 73.34 -6.94
CA PRO A 121 23.87 74.09 -7.65
C PRO A 121 25.06 73.17 -7.94
N ILE A 122 25.42 73.09 -9.22
CA ILE A 122 26.59 72.35 -9.70
C ILE A 122 27.81 72.99 -9.02
N ALA A 123 28.29 72.35 -7.96
CA ALA A 123 29.55 72.71 -7.33
C ALA A 123 30.65 72.50 -8.38
N ARG A 124 31.31 73.59 -8.77
CA ARG A 124 32.49 73.55 -9.63
C ARG A 124 33.52 72.60 -9.01
N PRO A 125 34.03 71.60 -9.75
CA PRO A 125 35.09 70.76 -9.23
C PRO A 125 36.33 71.61 -8.97
N ALA A 126 36.81 71.60 -7.73
CA ALA A 126 38.12 72.12 -7.38
C ALA A 126 39.21 71.36 -8.16
N PRO A 127 40.31 72.03 -8.55
CA PRO A 127 41.41 71.39 -9.28
C PRO A 127 41.99 70.24 -8.45
N GLN A 128 41.84 69.03 -8.96
CA GLN A 128 42.48 67.85 -8.40
C GLN A 128 43.98 67.97 -8.64
N ALA A 129 44.72 68.23 -7.56
CA ALA A 129 46.16 68.05 -7.52
C ALA A 129 46.46 66.55 -7.73
N GLU A 130 47.26 66.27 -8.75
CA GLU A 130 47.84 64.96 -9.02
C GLU A 130 48.64 64.47 -7.80
N ALA A 131 48.05 63.58 -7.01
CA ALA A 131 48.78 62.78 -6.05
C ALA A 131 48.83 61.34 -6.56
N LYS A 132 49.93 61.01 -7.25
CA LYS A 132 50.40 59.64 -7.43
C LYS A 132 50.48 58.95 -6.06
N ALA A 133 49.57 58.02 -5.79
CA ALA A 133 49.71 57.10 -4.66
C ALA A 133 49.21 55.70 -5.05
N LYS A 134 50.19 54.86 -5.39
CA LYS A 134 50.31 53.43 -5.09
C LYS A 134 49.01 52.69 -4.72
N ALA A 135 48.61 51.79 -5.61
CA ALA A 135 47.63 50.74 -5.32
C ALA A 135 48.15 49.76 -4.25
N PRO A 136 47.32 49.40 -3.25
CA PRO A 136 47.34 48.10 -2.65
C PRO A 136 46.28 47.21 -3.29
N ARG A 137 46.71 45.99 -3.58
CA ARG A 137 45.98 44.87 -4.15
C ARG A 137 45.01 44.33 -3.09
N GLU A 138 43.73 44.65 -3.19
CA GLU A 138 42.69 44.04 -2.34
C GLU A 138 42.17 42.74 -2.99
N THR A 139 42.44 41.67 -2.26
CA THR A 139 41.90 40.32 -2.37
C THR A 139 40.38 40.31 -2.42
N ALA A 140 39.84 39.58 -3.40
CA ALA A 140 38.44 39.26 -3.53
C ALA A 140 37.93 38.47 -2.30
N THR A 141 37.19 39.17 -1.43
CA THR A 141 36.41 38.53 -0.36
C THR A 141 35.11 38.01 -0.97
N ASN A 142 35.14 36.72 -1.26
CA ASN A 142 34.01 35.90 -1.67
C ASN A 142 33.00 35.83 -0.51
N TRP A 143 31.89 36.56 -0.63
CA TRP A 143 30.76 36.47 0.32
C TRP A 143 29.96 35.20 0.06
N VAL A 144 30.48 34.07 0.53
CA VAL A 144 29.69 32.87 0.79
C VAL A 144 28.88 33.12 2.06
N ARG A 145 27.57 33.29 1.91
CA ARG A 145 26.60 33.20 3.01
C ARG A 145 26.64 31.80 3.63
N PRO A 146 26.94 31.63 4.92
CA PRO A 146 26.53 30.44 5.65
C PRO A 146 25.14 30.70 6.23
N TYR A 147 24.17 29.85 5.85
CA TYR A 147 22.97 29.64 6.65
C TYR A 147 23.42 29.03 7.98
N GLN A 148 23.28 29.79 9.07
CA GLN A 148 23.46 29.29 10.41
C GLN A 148 22.24 29.69 11.26
N GLY A 149 21.64 28.68 11.87
CA GLY A 149 20.84 28.86 13.09
C GLY A 149 19.34 28.77 12.90
N LEU A 150 18.81 27.55 12.89
CA LEU A 150 17.62 27.24 13.68
C LEU A 150 17.79 25.83 14.26
N ASN A 151 18.17 25.85 15.54
CA ASN A 151 18.20 24.73 16.45
C ASN A 151 16.81 24.08 16.53
N GLY A 152 16.73 22.81 16.16
CA GLY A 152 15.61 21.92 16.48
C GLY A 152 16.15 20.79 17.34
N ALA A 153 15.56 20.64 18.52
CA ALA A 153 16.02 19.80 19.62
C ALA A 153 16.24 18.33 19.25
N ARG A 154 17.34 17.78 19.76
CA ARG A 154 17.61 16.34 19.85
C ARG A 154 16.75 15.77 21.00
N PRO A 155 15.82 14.85 20.76
CA PRO A 155 15.13 14.17 21.85
C PRO A 155 16.12 13.28 22.63
N PRO A 156 15.92 13.11 23.95
CA PRO A 156 16.79 12.28 24.76
C PRO A 156 16.69 10.81 24.35
N GLU A 157 17.87 10.20 24.28
CA GLU A 157 18.14 8.78 24.10
C GLU A 157 17.41 7.99 25.19
N THR A 158 16.29 7.37 24.85
CA THR A 158 15.60 6.43 25.72
C THR A 158 16.46 5.19 25.89
N ALA A 159 16.84 4.93 27.13
CA ALA A 159 17.54 3.72 27.54
C ALA A 159 16.79 2.46 27.06
N PRO A 160 17.52 1.39 26.69
CA PRO A 160 16.90 0.11 26.32
C PRO A 160 16.11 -0.45 27.51
N PRO A 161 14.92 -1.04 27.29
CA PRO A 161 14.18 -1.69 28.36
C PRO A 161 14.98 -2.87 28.90
N ALA A 162 15.10 -2.93 30.23
CA ALA A 162 15.62 -4.06 30.97
C ALA A 162 14.87 -5.34 30.57
N HIS A 163 15.63 -6.39 30.25
CA HIS A 163 15.10 -7.73 30.13
C HIS A 163 14.34 -8.12 31.40
N PRO A 164 13.10 -8.65 31.31
CA PRO A 164 12.45 -9.25 32.46
C PRO A 164 13.26 -10.48 32.90
N ALA A 165 13.55 -10.51 34.19
CA ALA A 165 14.24 -11.59 34.87
C ALA A 165 13.55 -12.93 34.59
N GLU A 166 14.35 -13.93 34.20
CA GLU A 166 14.00 -15.33 34.26
C GLU A 166 13.62 -15.71 35.70
N PRO A 167 12.42 -16.27 35.96
CA PRO A 167 12.19 -16.98 37.20
C PRO A 167 12.92 -18.33 37.14
N SER A 168 14.10 -18.35 37.75
CA SER A 168 14.74 -19.55 38.28
C SER A 168 13.80 -20.16 39.33
N GLY A 169 12.99 -21.14 38.91
CA GLY A 169 12.15 -21.98 39.77
C GLY A 169 12.48 -23.45 39.55
N ALA A 170 13.20 -24.02 40.51
CA ALA A 170 13.53 -25.43 40.62
C ALA A 170 12.31 -26.28 41.06
N GLY A 171 12.33 -27.57 40.68
CA GLY A 171 11.39 -28.63 41.12
C GLY A 171 10.16 -28.71 40.23
N GLU A 172 9.76 -29.85 39.67
CA GLU A 172 9.63 -31.13 40.35
C GLU A 172 9.58 -32.26 39.29
N ALA A 173 10.28 -33.35 39.60
CA ALA A 173 10.29 -34.56 38.80
C ALA A 173 8.93 -35.29 38.91
N ALA A 174 8.31 -35.59 37.77
CA ALA A 174 7.29 -36.63 37.69
C ALA A 174 7.48 -37.42 36.39
N SER A 175 8.18 -38.54 36.57
CA SER A 175 8.29 -39.68 35.69
C SER A 175 6.92 -40.20 35.24
N VAL A 176 6.73 -40.40 33.92
CA VAL A 176 5.65 -41.20 33.34
C VAL A 176 6.26 -42.11 32.26
N PRO A 177 5.89 -43.41 32.21
CA PRO A 177 6.72 -44.45 31.65
C PRO A 177 6.58 -44.63 30.13
N LEU A 178 7.69 -45.01 29.50
CA LEU A 178 7.73 -45.60 28.16
C LEU A 178 7.13 -47.02 28.23
N GLU A 179 5.93 -47.20 27.71
CA GLU A 179 5.43 -48.51 27.31
C GLU A 179 5.93 -48.87 25.92
N GLY A 180 6.68 -49.97 25.86
CA GLY A 180 7.13 -50.60 24.64
C GLY A 180 5.99 -51.28 23.89
N GLY A 181 5.88 -50.98 22.60
CA GLY A 181 5.06 -51.72 21.64
C GLY A 181 5.96 -52.43 20.65
N ALA A 182 5.84 -53.76 20.64
CA ALA A 182 6.71 -54.72 19.98
C ALA A 182 6.70 -54.64 18.44
N PHE A 183 7.89 -54.84 17.87
CA PHE A 183 8.07 -55.41 16.53
C PHE A 183 7.56 -56.86 16.50
N PRO A 184 6.89 -57.28 15.42
CA PRO A 184 7.05 -58.64 14.95
C PRO A 184 7.90 -58.66 13.68
N ALA A 185 8.99 -59.42 13.80
CA ALA A 185 9.67 -60.03 12.67
C ALA A 185 8.72 -61.01 11.98
N ASN A 186 8.74 -61.06 10.65
CA ASN A 186 8.48 -62.30 9.93
C ASN A 186 9.28 -62.32 8.63
N ALA A 187 10.29 -63.17 8.64
CA ALA A 187 11.03 -63.61 7.46
C ALA A 187 10.49 -64.97 7.00
N GLU A 188 10.58 -65.19 5.69
CA GLU A 188 10.51 -66.49 4.97
C GLU A 188 9.14 -67.21 5.00
N SER A 189 8.62 -67.76 3.90
CA SER A 189 9.32 -68.60 2.93
C SER A 189 8.41 -68.97 1.75
N ARG A 190 9.00 -69.00 0.55
CA ARG A 190 8.86 -70.04 -0.50
C ARG A 190 7.61 -70.15 -1.39
N ARG A 191 7.97 -70.07 -2.69
CA ARG A 191 7.67 -70.97 -3.83
C ARG A 191 6.50 -70.61 -4.75
N SER A 192 6.91 -70.16 -5.94
CA SER A 192 6.70 -70.84 -7.24
C SER A 192 5.27 -71.24 -7.62
N ALA A 193 4.70 -70.57 -8.62
CA ALA A 193 4.20 -71.22 -9.84
C ALA A 193 3.79 -70.18 -10.89
N SER A 194 4.36 -70.35 -12.08
CA SER A 194 3.90 -69.85 -13.36
C SER A 194 2.50 -70.36 -13.70
N ALA A 195 1.61 -69.49 -14.19
CA ALA A 195 0.59 -69.86 -15.18
C ALA A 195 0.00 -68.61 -15.86
N SER A 196 0.10 -68.58 -17.17
CA SER A 196 -0.68 -67.74 -18.08
C SER A 196 -2.18 -67.90 -17.83
N ALA A 197 -2.93 -66.79 -17.87
CA ALA A 197 -4.31 -66.78 -18.35
C ALA A 197 -4.75 -65.35 -18.70
N GLU A 198 -5.41 -65.23 -19.84
CA GLU A 198 -5.88 -64.03 -20.50
C GLU A 198 -7.21 -63.52 -19.87
N GLY A 199 -7.28 -62.19 -19.60
CA GLY A 199 -8.50 -61.35 -19.48
C GLY A 199 -9.53 -61.63 -18.35
N PRO A 200 -10.58 -60.79 -18.18
CA PRO A 200 -10.85 -59.42 -18.65
C PRO A 200 -11.28 -58.43 -17.51
N LEU A 201 -11.40 -57.13 -17.86
CA LEU A 201 -12.34 -56.09 -17.39
C LEU A 201 -12.81 -55.99 -15.91
N LEU A 202 -12.79 -54.73 -15.43
CA LEU A 202 -13.57 -54.10 -14.34
C LEU A 202 -13.08 -54.24 -12.90
N GLN A 203 -12.42 -53.19 -12.39
CA GLN A 203 -12.96 -52.29 -11.36
C GLN A 203 -11.90 -51.25 -10.98
N GLN A 204 -11.98 -50.07 -11.60
CA GLN A 204 -11.32 -48.87 -11.09
C GLN A 204 -12.08 -48.43 -9.85
N LEU A 205 -11.48 -48.60 -8.67
CA LEU A 205 -11.92 -47.90 -7.47
C LEU A 205 -11.67 -46.39 -7.69
N PRO A 206 -12.64 -45.51 -7.38
CA PRO A 206 -12.37 -44.07 -7.37
C PRO A 206 -11.44 -43.77 -6.19
N THR A 207 -10.19 -43.45 -6.50
CA THR A 207 -9.30 -42.72 -5.58
C THR A 207 -9.98 -41.41 -5.25
N ALA A 208 -10.52 -41.31 -4.03
CA ALA A 208 -10.97 -40.05 -3.46
C ALA A 208 -9.74 -39.14 -3.31
N SER A 209 -9.49 -38.33 -4.33
CA SER A 209 -8.59 -37.18 -4.23
C SER A 209 -9.15 -36.29 -3.14
N ALA A 210 -8.48 -36.27 -1.99
CA ALA A 210 -8.67 -35.26 -0.97
C ALA A 210 -8.17 -33.93 -1.55
N ILE A 211 -9.08 -33.22 -2.22
CA ILE A 211 -8.85 -31.84 -2.62
C ILE A 211 -8.69 -31.04 -1.32
N PRO A 212 -7.57 -30.32 -1.12
CA PRO A 212 -7.45 -29.43 0.03
C PRO A 212 -8.46 -28.30 -0.16
N HIS A 213 -9.62 -28.42 0.48
CA HIS A 213 -10.61 -27.36 0.51
C HIS A 213 -10.05 -26.18 1.31
N ASN A 214 -10.07 -24.99 0.70
CA ASN A 214 -9.78 -23.75 1.41
C ASN A 214 -10.83 -23.61 2.53
N PRO A 215 -10.45 -23.48 3.82
CA PRO A 215 -11.40 -23.46 4.93
C PRO A 215 -12.50 -22.39 4.77
N THR A 216 -12.20 -21.28 4.09
CA THR A 216 -13.18 -20.24 3.78
C THR A 216 -14.30 -20.66 2.83
N GLN A 217 -14.09 -21.69 1.99
CA GLN A 217 -15.15 -22.20 1.11
C GLN A 217 -16.15 -23.10 1.84
N LEU A 218 -15.71 -23.87 2.83
CA LEU A 218 -16.59 -24.77 3.57
C LEU A 218 -17.59 -24.00 4.44
N GLU A 219 -17.12 -22.94 5.12
CA GLU A 219 -18.02 -22.04 5.85
C GLU A 219 -19.01 -21.34 4.90
N GLN A 220 -18.56 -20.99 3.70
CA GLN A 220 -19.41 -20.33 2.70
C GLN A 220 -20.49 -21.25 2.12
N GLU A 221 -20.23 -22.56 1.96
CA GLU A 221 -21.24 -23.55 1.55
C GLU A 221 -22.27 -23.82 2.65
N GLU A 222 -21.84 -23.88 3.91
CA GLU A 222 -22.74 -24.08 5.06
C GLU A 222 -23.67 -22.86 5.25
N ASP A 223 -23.14 -21.66 5.09
CA ASP A 223 -23.91 -20.42 5.12
C ASP A 223 -24.88 -20.27 3.94
N ALA A 224 -24.50 -20.77 2.76
CA ALA A 224 -25.38 -20.81 1.60
C ALA A 224 -26.59 -21.72 1.85
N ALA A 225 -26.41 -22.84 2.57
CA ALA A 225 -27.51 -23.70 3.00
C ALA A 225 -28.45 -23.00 4.02
N GLN A 226 -27.93 -22.04 4.78
CA GLN A 226 -28.71 -21.20 5.70
C GLN A 226 -29.33 -19.96 5.01
N GLY A 227 -29.09 -19.76 3.70
CA GLY A 227 -29.61 -18.62 2.95
C GLY A 227 -28.92 -17.29 3.30
N ILE A 228 -27.72 -17.33 3.87
CA ILE A 228 -26.93 -16.12 4.15
C ILE A 228 -26.23 -15.71 2.85
N PHE A 229 -26.74 -14.66 2.21
CA PHE A 229 -26.13 -14.13 1.00
C PHE A 229 -24.97 -13.19 1.35
N TYR A 230 -23.83 -13.39 0.72
CA TYR A 230 -22.67 -12.51 0.83
C TYR A 230 -22.63 -11.51 -0.32
N VAL A 231 -22.16 -10.30 -0.03
CA VAL A 231 -22.07 -9.17 -0.95
C VAL A 231 -20.64 -8.62 -0.92
N LEU A 232 -20.03 -8.54 -2.10
CA LEU A 232 -18.73 -7.88 -2.26
C LEU A 232 -18.87 -6.38 -2.06
N CYS A 233 -18.12 -5.85 -1.12
CA CYS A 233 -18.05 -4.42 -0.81
C CYS A 233 -16.61 -3.93 -0.96
N SER A 234 -16.43 -2.72 -1.44
CA SER A 234 -15.14 -2.02 -1.46
C SER A 234 -15.03 -1.11 -0.24
N LEU A 235 -14.01 -1.31 0.57
CA LEU A 235 -13.61 -0.45 1.66
C LEU A 235 -12.45 0.44 1.20
N GLN A 236 -12.65 1.75 1.16
CA GLN A 236 -11.65 2.71 0.70
C GLN A 236 -11.29 3.69 1.82
N SER A 237 -10.00 3.79 2.16
CA SER A 237 -9.52 4.79 3.12
C SER A 237 -9.62 6.20 2.54
N GLU A 238 -10.03 7.17 3.36
CA GLU A 238 -10.11 8.60 2.98
C GLU A 238 -8.72 9.18 2.66
N ASP A 239 -7.66 8.67 3.29
CA ASP A 239 -6.28 9.15 3.15
C ASP A 239 -5.57 8.61 1.88
N ASN A 240 -6.32 8.35 0.80
CA ASN A 240 -5.85 7.81 -0.49
C ASN A 240 -5.28 6.37 -0.44
N GLY A 241 -5.92 5.47 0.31
CA GLY A 241 -5.59 4.04 0.27
C GLY A 241 -6.13 3.33 -0.99
N SER A 242 -5.43 2.27 -1.43
CA SER A 242 -5.99 1.29 -2.37
C SER A 242 -7.27 0.67 -1.79
N PRO A 243 -8.34 0.49 -2.60
CA PRO A 243 -9.57 -0.10 -2.10
C PRO A 243 -9.33 -1.56 -1.71
N ILE A 244 -9.78 -1.94 -0.52
CA ILE A 244 -9.77 -3.32 -0.02
C ILE A 244 -11.15 -3.91 -0.32
N VAL A 245 -11.20 -5.06 -1.01
CA VAL A 245 -12.45 -5.75 -1.29
C VAL A 245 -12.74 -6.72 -0.15
N VAL A 246 -13.92 -6.59 0.47
CA VAL A 246 -14.36 -7.42 1.59
C VAL A 246 -15.71 -8.07 1.24
N SER A 247 -15.90 -9.31 1.70
CA SER A 247 -17.17 -10.02 1.59
C SER A 247 -17.97 -9.80 2.86
N LEU A 248 -19.14 -9.17 2.76
CA LEU A 248 -20.01 -8.89 3.92
C LEU A 248 -21.35 -9.62 3.76
N PRO A 249 -21.96 -10.11 4.85
CA PRO A 249 -23.32 -10.63 4.78
C PRO A 249 -24.28 -9.53 4.33
N ALA A 250 -25.30 -9.87 3.55
CA ALA A 250 -26.21 -8.91 2.91
C ALA A 250 -26.94 -8.01 3.93
N THR A 251 -27.12 -8.48 5.16
CA THR A 251 -27.70 -7.72 6.29
C THR A 251 -26.76 -6.63 6.84
N ALA A 252 -25.44 -6.81 6.67
CA ALA A 252 -24.41 -5.86 7.07
C ALA A 252 -23.78 -5.11 5.87
N ALA A 253 -24.36 -5.24 4.68
CA ALA A 253 -23.92 -4.53 3.48
C ALA A 253 -24.79 -3.29 3.22
N PRO A 254 -24.21 -2.20 2.67
CA PRO A 254 -25.00 -1.05 2.28
C PRO A 254 -26.02 -1.40 1.19
N PRO A 255 -27.29 -0.96 1.30
CA PRO A 255 -28.31 -1.22 0.30
C PRO A 255 -28.05 -0.40 -0.98
N GLY A 256 -28.01 -1.08 -2.13
CA GLY A 256 -27.91 -0.45 -3.46
C GLY A 256 -26.71 0.48 -3.62
N ASP A 257 -26.98 1.72 -4.06
CA ASP A 257 -25.99 2.78 -4.32
C ASP A 257 -25.68 3.65 -3.08
N THR A 258 -26.02 3.17 -1.88
CA THR A 258 -25.70 3.92 -0.65
C THR A 258 -24.24 3.72 -0.24
N HIS A 259 -23.67 4.74 0.38
CA HIS A 259 -22.34 4.68 0.98
C HIS A 259 -22.47 4.75 2.50
N TRP A 260 -21.71 3.91 3.19
CA TRP A 260 -21.55 3.98 4.64
C TRP A 260 -20.13 4.46 4.98
N TRP A 261 -19.99 5.07 6.14
CA TRP A 261 -18.71 5.48 6.70
C TRP A 261 -18.36 4.55 7.85
N VAL A 262 -17.17 3.96 7.79
CA VAL A 262 -16.62 3.11 8.84
C VAL A 262 -15.47 3.87 9.49
N VAL A 263 -15.59 4.17 10.77
CA VAL A 263 -14.55 4.83 11.56
C VAL A 263 -13.91 3.81 12.48
N VAL A 264 -12.63 3.52 12.24
CA VAL A 264 -11.81 2.63 13.08
C VAL A 264 -11.07 3.50 14.09
N LYS A 265 -11.40 3.34 15.36
CA LYS A 265 -10.77 4.09 16.46
C LYS A 265 -9.41 3.49 16.82
N GLN A 266 -8.58 4.26 17.52
CA GLN A 266 -7.26 3.81 17.98
C GLN A 266 -7.31 2.61 18.93
N ASN A 267 -8.43 2.42 19.64
CA ASN A 267 -8.63 1.25 20.51
C ASN A 267 -9.16 0.01 19.77
N GLY A 268 -9.20 0.03 18.44
CA GLY A 268 -9.78 -1.02 17.60
C GLY A 268 -11.30 -0.98 17.48
N GLY A 269 -11.98 -0.08 18.19
CA GLY A 269 -13.44 0.03 18.12
C GLY A 269 -13.91 0.55 16.76
N ILE A 270 -14.93 -0.10 16.20
CA ILE A 270 -15.48 0.25 14.88
C ILE A 270 -16.83 0.97 15.07
N GLN A 271 -16.99 2.12 14.43
CA GLN A 271 -18.28 2.82 14.36
C GLN A 271 -18.72 2.96 12.91
N ILE A 272 -19.96 2.59 12.62
CA ILE A 272 -20.52 2.67 11.28
C ILE A 272 -21.66 3.67 11.27
N THR A 273 -21.58 4.61 10.35
CA THR A 273 -22.63 5.60 10.11
C THR A 273 -23.07 5.60 8.66
N ASP A 274 -24.34 5.85 8.42
CA ASP A 274 -24.85 6.05 7.07
C ASP A 274 -24.42 7.42 6.50
N ALA A 275 -24.83 7.72 5.27
CA ALA A 275 -24.61 9.02 4.63
C ALA A 275 -25.23 10.21 5.40
N ARG A 276 -26.19 9.95 6.30
CA ARG A 276 -26.86 10.95 7.14
C ARG A 276 -26.24 11.06 8.54
N GLY A 277 -25.20 10.28 8.84
CA GLY A 277 -24.56 10.24 10.15
C GLY A 277 -25.31 9.41 11.20
N GLN A 278 -26.34 8.64 10.82
CA GLN A 278 -27.06 7.75 11.73
C GLN A 278 -26.24 6.49 11.99
N ALA A 279 -26.12 6.11 13.27
CA ALA A 279 -25.38 4.91 13.67
C ALA A 279 -26.14 3.64 13.28
N LEU A 280 -25.45 2.70 12.65
CA LEU A 280 -26.02 1.45 12.14
C LEU A 280 -25.60 0.26 13.02
N ALA A 281 -26.18 0.17 14.22
CA ALA A 281 -25.81 -0.86 15.21
C ALA A 281 -25.99 -2.30 14.68
N ALA A 282 -27.01 -2.55 13.86
CA ALA A 282 -27.29 -3.88 13.30
C ALA A 282 -26.20 -4.37 12.34
N ALA A 283 -25.50 -3.47 11.64
CA ALA A 283 -24.43 -3.82 10.72
C ALA A 283 -23.06 -3.96 11.41
N GLN A 284 -22.94 -3.45 12.64
CA GLN A 284 -21.66 -3.37 13.34
C GLN A 284 -21.05 -4.74 13.63
N GLY A 285 -21.82 -5.68 14.16
CA GLY A 285 -21.31 -7.02 14.47
C GLY A 285 -20.77 -7.76 13.24
N GLY A 286 -21.46 -7.65 12.09
CA GLY A 286 -21.06 -8.32 10.86
C GLY A 286 -19.84 -7.68 10.17
N ILE A 287 -19.70 -6.36 10.27
CA ILE A 287 -18.51 -5.66 9.74
C ILE A 287 -17.31 -5.87 10.67
N GLU A 288 -17.52 -5.90 11.99
CA GLU A 288 -16.46 -6.10 12.97
C GLU A 288 -15.84 -7.49 12.86
N SER A 289 -16.64 -8.55 12.69
CA SER A 289 -16.12 -9.91 12.48
C SER A 289 -15.26 -10.03 11.22
N VAL A 290 -15.62 -9.32 10.14
CA VAL A 290 -14.90 -9.35 8.87
C VAL A 290 -13.65 -8.45 8.88
N LEU A 291 -13.69 -7.32 9.58
CA LEU A 291 -12.56 -6.39 9.65
C LEU A 291 -11.53 -6.74 10.73
N ALA A 292 -11.93 -7.46 11.80
CA ALA A 292 -11.04 -7.88 12.87
C ALA A 292 -9.74 -8.57 12.38
N PRO A 293 -9.78 -9.56 11.47
CA PRO A 293 -8.55 -10.22 10.98
C PRO A 293 -7.71 -9.34 10.05
N LEU A 294 -8.28 -8.29 9.46
CA LEU A 294 -7.58 -7.41 8.51
C LEU A 294 -6.74 -6.33 9.21
N HIS A 295 -6.94 -6.12 10.52
CA HIS A 295 -6.26 -5.09 11.32
C HIS A 295 -6.14 -3.73 10.59
N PRO A 296 -7.26 -3.14 10.12
CA PRO A 296 -7.21 -1.87 9.40
C PRO A 296 -6.62 -0.78 10.30
N SER A 297 -5.79 0.11 9.72
CA SER A 297 -5.23 1.23 10.47
C SER A 297 -6.34 2.15 11.00
N PRO A 298 -6.16 2.78 12.17
CA PRO A 298 -7.14 3.73 12.67
C PRO A 298 -7.38 4.86 11.66
N GLY A 299 -8.65 5.17 11.38
CA GLY A 299 -8.99 6.13 10.33
C GLY A 299 -10.45 6.04 9.89
N ARG A 300 -10.79 6.84 8.87
CA ARG A 300 -12.13 6.87 8.27
C ARG A 300 -12.10 6.19 6.90
N TYR A 301 -13.04 5.28 6.70
CA TYR A 301 -13.17 4.46 5.51
C TYR A 301 -14.56 4.65 4.90
N SER A 302 -14.63 4.72 3.58
CA SER A 302 -15.88 4.64 2.82
C SER A 302 -16.14 3.18 2.46
N LEU A 303 -17.30 2.66 2.82
CA LEU A 303 -17.76 1.34 2.45
C LEU A 303 -18.88 1.47 1.41
N GLN A 304 -18.67 0.87 0.25
CA GLN A 304 -19.63 0.87 -0.85
C GLN A 304 -19.76 -0.54 -1.42
N ARG A 305 -20.94 -0.89 -1.92
CA ARG A 305 -21.15 -2.16 -2.62
C ARG A 305 -20.32 -2.15 -3.91
N ALA A 306 -19.52 -3.17 -4.16
CA ALA A 306 -18.79 -3.29 -5.41
C ALA A 306 -19.82 -3.49 -6.53
N SER A 307 -19.80 -2.62 -7.55
CA SER A 307 -20.62 -2.84 -8.75
C SER A 307 -20.01 -4.01 -9.51
N GLY A 308 -20.70 -5.16 -9.45
CA GLY A 308 -20.38 -6.35 -10.23
C GLY A 308 -20.67 -6.15 -11.72
#